data_AF-A0A6A1ULL2-F1
#
_entry.id   AF-A0A6A1ULL2-F1
#
_cell.length_a   1.000
_cell.length_b   1.000
_cell.length_c   1.000
_cell.angle_alpha   90.00
_cell.angle_beta   90.00
_cell.angle_gamma   90.00
#
_symmetry.space_group_name_H-M   'P 1'
#
loop_
_entity.id
_entity.type
_entity.pdbx_description
1 polymer ?
#
loop_
_entity_poly.entity_id
_entity_poly.type
_entity_poly.pdbx_seq_one_letter_code
_entity_poly.pdbx_strand_id
1 'polypeptide(L)' 'MTPLDPEGDWTGRGARALDNPRTATGEESLERLYHLLDDLKQGGVESQAFSHLKGRVFRRWNDEAQNSAS' A
#
# COMPACT_ATOMS: atom_id res chain seq x y z
N MET A 1 -5.16 4.51 2.63
CA MET A 1 -5.28 3.06 2.39
C MET A 1 -5.90 2.29 3.54
N THR A 2 -5.53 2.50 4.80
CA THR A 2 -6.08 1.73 5.95
C THR A 2 -7.61 1.60 5.98
N PRO A 3 -8.41 2.66 5.71
CA PRO A 3 -9.87 2.52 5.67
C PRO A 3 -10.39 1.80 4.41
N LEU A 4 -9.60 1.79 3.32
CA LEU A 4 -9.98 1.23 2.03
C LEU A 4 -9.60 -0.27 1.90
N ASP A 5 -8.52 -0.71 2.55
CA ASP A 5 -8.06 -2.11 2.56
C ASP A 5 -7.66 -2.53 3.98
N PRO A 6 -8.63 -2.92 4.84
CA PRO A 6 -8.38 -3.28 6.23
C PRO A 6 -7.50 -4.53 6.42
N GLU A 7 -7.41 -5.37 5.40
CA GLU A 7 -6.61 -6.61 5.40
C GLU A 7 -5.11 -6.35 5.18
N GLY A 8 -4.74 -5.18 4.67
CA GLY A 8 -3.35 -4.81 4.41
C GLY A 8 -2.67 -4.26 5.66
N ASP A 9 -1.40 -4.64 5.86
CA ASP A 9 -0.55 -4.04 6.89
C ASP A 9 -0.06 -2.64 6.46
N TRP A 10 -1.00 -1.71 6.36
CA TRP A 10 -0.75 -0.34 5.90
C TRP A 10 0.01 0.49 6.94
N THR A 11 -0.18 0.21 8.22
CA THR A 11 0.49 0.92 9.31
C THR A 11 1.92 0.44 9.56
N GLY A 12 2.20 -0.86 9.36
CA GLY A 12 3.55 -1.42 9.53
C GLY A 12 4.37 -1.42 8.25
N ARG A 13 3.76 -1.77 7.11
CA ARG A 13 4.47 -1.96 5.83
C ARG A 13 3.92 -1.13 4.67
N GLY A 14 2.96 -0.24 4.91
CA GLY A 14 2.34 0.57 3.85
C GLY A 14 3.30 1.48 3.08
N ALA A 15 4.35 1.99 3.74
CA ALA A 15 5.37 2.80 3.07
C ALA A 15 6.10 2.01 1.97
N ARG A 16 6.40 0.73 2.20
CA ARG A 16 7.09 -0.15 1.22
C ARG A 16 6.26 -0.41 -0.04
N ALA A 17 4.93 -0.30 0.05
CA ALA A 17 4.06 -0.38 -1.12
C ALA A 17 4.22 0.83 -2.06
N LEU A 18 4.91 1.90 -1.63
CA LEU A 18 5.21 3.08 -2.42
C LEU A 18 6.62 3.08 -3.02
N ASP A 19 7.52 2.16 -2.62
CA ASP A 19 8.90 2.12 -3.14
C ASP A 19 8.91 2.07 -4.69
N ASN A 20 9.86 2.71 -5.34
CA ASN A 20 10.03 2.66 -6.80
C ASN A 20 11.43 2.13 -7.13
N PRO A 21 11.59 0.84 -7.49
CA PRO A 21 12.91 0.25 -7.75
C PRO A 21 13.60 0.80 -9.01
N ARG A 22 12.92 1.67 -9.79
CA ARG A 22 13.50 2.33 -10.96
C ARG A 22 14.20 3.65 -10.64
N THR A 23 14.09 4.15 -9.40
CA THR A 23 14.77 5.37 -8.97
C THR A 23 16.04 5.03 -8.19
N ALA A 24 17.02 5.95 -8.20
CA ALA A 24 18.29 5.74 -7.51
C ALA A 24 18.13 5.62 -5.98
N THR A 25 17.12 6.28 -5.41
CA THR A 25 16.83 6.25 -3.97
C THR A 25 15.86 5.15 -3.58
N GLY A 26 15.18 4.52 -4.54
CA GLY A 26 14.05 3.63 -4.27
C GLY A 26 12.77 4.36 -3.88
N GLU A 27 12.77 5.70 -3.84
CA GLU A 27 11.58 6.49 -3.52
C GLU A 27 10.77 6.81 -4.79
N GLU A 28 9.46 6.92 -4.64
CA GLU A 28 8.58 7.39 -5.71
C GLU A 28 8.69 8.90 -5.91
N SER A 29 8.46 9.39 -7.13
CA SER A 29 8.45 10.82 -7.39
C SER A 29 7.28 11.50 -6.66
N LEU A 30 7.51 12.74 -6.19
CA LEU A 30 6.48 13.52 -5.51
C LEU A 30 5.22 13.71 -6.36
N GLU A 31 5.40 13.99 -7.66
CA GLU A 31 4.31 14.11 -8.63
C GLU A 31 3.47 12.83 -8.69
N ARG A 32 4.11 11.66 -8.75
CA ARG A 32 3.42 10.38 -8.81
C ARG A 32 2.69 10.07 -7.50
N LEU A 33 3.25 10.45 -6.36
CA LEU A 33 2.57 10.35 -5.06
C LEU A 33 1.29 11.21 -5.02
N TYR A 34 1.31 12.43 -5.56
CA TYR A 34 0.11 13.26 -5.67
C TYR A 34 -0.94 12.65 -6.60
N HIS A 35 -0.53 12.11 -7.75
CA HIS A 35 -1.46 11.41 -8.65
C HIS A 35 -2.12 10.20 -7.98
N LEU A 36 -1.36 9.39 -7.25
CA LEU A 36 -1.91 8.26 -6.49
C LEU A 36 -2.90 8.74 -5.42
N LEU A 37 -2.57 9.81 -4.70
CA LEU A 37 -3.45 10.38 -3.68
C LEU A 37 -4.76 10.90 -4.27
N ASP A 38 -4.71 11.63 -5.38
CA ASP A 38 -5.91 12.18 -6.02
C ASP A 38 -6.81 11.08 -6.59
N ASP A 39 -6.22 10.06 -7.23
CA ASP A 39 -6.97 8.90 -7.72
C ASP A 39 -7.64 8.13 -6.57
N LEU A 40 -6.94 7.94 -5.44
CA LEU A 40 -7.52 7.34 -4.23
C LEU A 40 -8.64 8.19 -3.63
N LYS A 41 -8.51 9.52 -3.62
CA LYS A 41 -9.55 10.42 -3.08
C LYS A 41 -10.81 10.44 -3.95
N GLN A 42 -10.64 10.35 -5.27
CA GLN A 42 -11.76 10.39 -6.22
C GLN A 42 -12.46 9.04 -6.35
N GLY A 43 -11.68 7.96 -6.51
CA GLY A 43 -12.20 6.63 -6.82
C GLY A 43 -12.26 5.66 -5.63
N GLY A 44 -11.61 5.97 -4.49
CA GLY A 44 -11.60 5.07 -3.34
C GLY A 44 -11.14 3.66 -3.72
N VAL A 45 -11.98 2.65 -3.41
CA VAL A 45 -11.73 1.24 -3.72
C VAL A 45 -11.82 0.90 -5.22
N GLU A 46 -12.43 1.75 -6.03
CA GLU A 46 -12.56 1.57 -7.48
C GLU A 46 -11.39 2.19 -8.27
N SER A 47 -10.53 2.95 -7.59
CA SER A 47 -9.38 3.61 -8.22
C SER A 47 -8.31 2.63 -8.70
N GLN A 48 -7.55 3.03 -9.73
CA GLN A 48 -6.41 2.24 -10.20
C GLN A 48 -5.30 2.23 -9.15
N ALA A 49 -5.10 3.37 -8.47
CA ALA A 49 -4.18 3.50 -7.35
C ALA A 49 -4.48 2.50 -6.24
N PHE A 50 -5.76 2.27 -5.90
CA PHE A 50 -6.13 1.27 -4.90
C PHE A 50 -5.70 -0.14 -5.33
N SER A 51 -6.05 -0.56 -6.54
CA SER A 51 -5.71 -1.89 -7.05
C SER A 51 -4.20 -2.10 -7.13
N HIS A 52 -3.47 -1.09 -7.60
CA HIS A 52 -2.01 -1.10 -7.67
C HIS A 52 -1.37 -1.24 -6.29
N LEU A 53 -1.76 -0.40 -5.33
CA LEU A 53 -1.16 -0.38 -3.99
C LEU A 53 -1.55 -1.64 -3.19
N LYS A 54 -2.80 -2.11 -3.30
CA LYS A 54 -3.27 -3.34 -2.64
C LYS A 54 -2.46 -4.57 -3.05
N GLY A 55 -2.04 -4.66 -4.31
CA GLY A 55 -1.18 -5.74 -4.79
C GLY A 55 0.26 -5.71 -4.23
N ARG A 56 0.67 -4.62 -3.60
CA ARG A 56 2.04 -4.39 -3.12
C ARG A 56 2.20 -4.46 -1.60
N VAL A 57 1.12 -4.33 -0.84
CA VAL A 57 1.16 -4.40 0.63
C VAL A 57 1.10 -5.86 1.11
N PHE A 58 1.77 -6.15 2.23
CA PHE A 58 1.61 -7.44 2.90
C PHE A 58 0.23 -7.56 3.55
N ARG A 59 -0.29 -8.78 3.62
CA ARG A 59 -1.58 -9.09 4.25
C ARG A 59 -1.39 -9.41 5.73
N ARG A 60 -2.21 -8.81 6.59
CA ARG A 60 -2.14 -8.94 8.06
C ARG A 60 -2.35 -10.38 8.56
N TRP A 61 -3.14 -11.19 7.86
CA TRP A 61 -3.47 -12.56 8.29
C TRP A 61 -2.29 -13.53 8.34
N ASN A 62 -1.20 -13.26 7.63
CA ASN A 62 -0.04 -14.16 7.66
C ASN A 62 0.76 -14.05 8.98
N ASP A 63 0.68 -12.91 9.68
CA ASP A 63 1.48 -12.68 10.89
C ASP A 63 0.76 -13.19 12.17
N GLU A 64 -0.57 -13.13 12.25
CA GLU A 64 -1.34 -13.59 13.43
C GLU A 64 -1.41 -15.13 13.54
N ALA A 65 -1.39 -15.85 12.42
CA ALA A 65 -1.34 -17.32 12.40
C ALA A 65 0.01 -17.88 12.88
N GLN A 66 1.11 -17.14 12.71
CA GLN A 66 2.44 -17.56 13.16
C GLN A 66 2.72 -17.22 14.63
N ASN A 67 2.14 -16.15 15.16
CA ASN A 67 2.32 -15.74 16.56
C ASN A 67 1.47 -16.51 17.58
N SER A 68 0.52 -17.34 17.13
CA SER A 68 -0.34 -18.17 17.99
C SER A 68 0.23 -19.57 18.23
N ALA A 69 1.42 -19.89 17.70
CA ALA A 69 2.05 -21.21 17.75
C ALA A 69 3.35 -21.25 18.58
N SER A 70 3.61 -20.24 19.44
CA SER A 70 4.75 -20.20 20.37
C SER A 70 4.35 -20.44 21.81
#